data_AF-A0A2W6IDX8-F1
#
_entry.id   AF-A0A2W6IDX8-F1
#
_cell.length_a   1.000
_cell.length_b   1.000
_cell.length_c   1.000
_cell.angle_alpha   90.00
_cell.angle_beta   90.00
_cell.angle_gamma   90.00
#
_symmetry.space_group_name_H-M   'P 1'
#
loop_
_entity.id
_entity.type
_entity.pdbx_description
1 polymer ?
#
loop_
_entity_poly.entity_id
_entity_poly.type
_entity_poly.pdbx_seq_one_letter_code
_entity_poly.pdbx_strand_id
1 'polypeptide(L)'
;MAATERRCRVCSCTDLQACPGGCSWAGPDLCSGCAAAAGPNAESAMAVVARQRLLIAGSSIKLSRTEAVVMKVLVGAPDRLVEVDALHAAMYPNSKPPSRESNVLQVLVSRVRRKLAAAGHKHAIETIRLRGYRFVMPQGGTA
;
A
#
# COMPACT_ATOMS: atom_id res chain seq x y z
N MET A 1 25.13 25.69 -12.68
CA MET A 1 23.94 25.83 -11.80
C MET A 1 23.20 24.51 -11.85
N ALA A 2 23.26 23.71 -10.77
CA ALA A 2 22.58 22.42 -10.73
C ALA A 2 21.07 22.66 -10.60
N ALA A 3 20.32 22.39 -11.66
CA ALA A 3 18.86 22.41 -11.61
C ALA A 3 18.42 21.44 -10.50
N THR A 4 17.86 21.98 -9.42
CA THR A 4 17.39 21.18 -8.29
C THR A 4 16.14 20.44 -8.76
N GLU A 5 16.32 19.22 -9.25
CA GLU A 5 15.25 18.37 -9.78
C GLU A 5 14.14 18.24 -8.73
N ARG A 6 12.90 18.61 -9.11
CA ARG A 6 11.79 18.51 -8.15
C ARG A 6 11.51 17.04 -7.91
N ARG A 7 11.34 16.67 -6.65
CA ARG A 7 11.06 15.29 -6.24
C ARG A 7 9.86 15.24 -5.32
N CYS A 8 8.91 14.38 -5.63
CA CYS A 8 7.75 14.21 -4.78
C CYS A 8 8.18 13.57 -3.45
N ARG A 9 7.87 14.20 -2.31
CA ARG A 9 8.18 13.63 -0.99
C ARG A 9 7.51 12.28 -0.76
N VAL A 10 6.38 12.05 -1.42
CA VAL A 10 5.51 10.88 -1.22
C VAL A 10 5.92 9.69 -2.09
N CYS A 11 5.96 9.83 -3.41
CA CYS A 11 6.25 8.72 -4.34
C CYS A 11 7.62 8.82 -5.01
N SER A 12 8.36 9.90 -4.74
CA SER A 12 9.67 10.21 -5.32
C SER A 12 9.68 10.22 -6.85
N CYS A 13 8.57 10.56 -7.51
CA CYS A 13 8.60 10.94 -8.92
C CYS A 13 9.38 12.24 -9.09
N THR A 14 9.97 12.40 -10.27
CA THR A 14 10.70 13.60 -10.66
C THR A 14 10.15 14.16 -11.97
N ASP A 15 10.66 15.30 -12.41
CA ASP A 15 10.28 15.92 -13.67
C ASP A 15 10.48 15.00 -14.89
N LEU A 16 11.47 14.10 -14.82
CA LEU A 16 11.78 13.14 -15.90
C LEU A 16 11.14 11.76 -15.70
N GLN A 17 10.67 11.44 -14.48
CA GLN A 17 10.16 10.12 -14.14
C GLN A 17 8.83 10.17 -13.39
N ALA A 18 7.76 10.42 -14.15
CA ALA A 18 6.37 10.49 -13.69
C ALA A 18 5.82 9.15 -13.15
N CYS A 19 4.74 9.20 -12.37
CA CYS A 19 4.08 8.00 -11.83
C CYS A 19 3.59 7.05 -12.92
N PRO A 20 3.56 5.72 -12.67
CA PRO A 20 2.86 4.79 -13.55
C PRO A 20 1.38 5.17 -13.58
N GLY A 21 0.92 5.65 -14.75
CA GLY A 21 -0.39 6.28 -14.94
C GLY A 21 -0.34 7.78 -15.26
N GLY A 22 0.85 8.39 -15.25
CA GLY A 22 1.04 9.83 -15.42
C GLY A 22 0.77 10.59 -14.12
N CYS A 23 1.59 11.61 -13.84
CA CYS A 23 1.29 12.57 -12.77
C CYS A 23 1.81 13.95 -13.15
N SER A 24 1.14 14.97 -12.66
CA SER A 24 1.53 16.37 -12.72
C SER A 24 1.97 16.85 -11.34
N TRP A 25 2.62 18.01 -11.22
CA TRP A 25 2.92 18.62 -9.93
C TRP A 25 1.68 19.34 -9.40
N ALA A 26 1.20 18.94 -8.22
CA ALA A 26 0.10 19.58 -7.51
C ALA A 26 0.58 20.59 -6.46
N GLY A 27 1.84 20.47 -6.03
CA GLY A 27 2.50 21.38 -5.11
C GLY A 27 4.02 21.39 -5.31
N PRO A 28 4.77 22.16 -4.49
CA PRO A 28 6.22 22.32 -4.63
C PRO A 28 7.00 21.00 -4.48
N ASP A 29 6.50 20.07 -3.67
CA ASP A 29 7.10 18.77 -3.38
C ASP A 29 6.08 17.60 -3.48
N LEU A 30 4.94 17.81 -4.15
CA LEU A 30 3.84 16.84 -4.21
C LEU A 30 3.29 16.68 -5.63
N CYS A 31 3.20 15.45 -6.14
CA CYS A 31 2.55 15.18 -7.41
C CYS A 31 1.03 14.97 -7.24
N SER A 32 0.25 15.15 -8.29
CA SER A 32 -1.21 15.05 -8.31
C SER A 32 -1.72 13.67 -7.90
N GLY A 33 -1.03 12.60 -8.29
CA GLY A 33 -1.35 11.24 -7.82
C GLY A 33 -1.20 11.06 -6.31
N CYS A 34 -0.28 11.80 -5.68
CA CYS A 34 -0.11 11.80 -4.23
C CYS A 34 -0.95 12.86 -3.53
N ALA A 35 -1.27 13.97 -4.19
CA ALA A 35 -2.16 15.02 -3.69
C ALA A 35 -3.59 14.52 -3.57
N ALA A 36 -4.07 13.78 -4.57
CA ALA A 36 -5.38 13.14 -4.53
C ALA A 36 -5.50 12.13 -3.37
N ALA A 37 -4.40 11.46 -3.02
CA ALA A 37 -4.33 10.56 -1.88
C ALA A 37 -4.21 11.29 -0.52
N ALA A 38 -3.93 12.61 -0.51
CA ALA A 38 -3.67 13.41 0.68
C ALA A 38 -4.69 14.55 0.88
N GLY A 39 -5.82 14.54 0.16
CA GLY A 39 -6.81 15.61 0.18
C GLY A 39 -7.46 15.84 1.56
N PRO A 40 -7.98 17.06 1.83
CA PRO A 40 -8.31 17.58 3.16
C PRO A 40 -9.58 17.02 3.83
N ASN A 41 -10.23 15.99 3.25
CA ASN A 41 -11.32 15.29 3.92
C ASN A 41 -10.77 14.12 4.75
N ALA A 42 -9.87 14.47 5.68
CA ALA A 42 -9.16 13.57 6.58
C ALA A 42 -10.00 13.17 7.80
N GLU A 43 -11.28 12.84 7.58
CA GLU A 43 -12.17 12.30 8.61
C GLU A 43 -12.60 10.85 8.34
N SER A 44 -11.98 10.18 7.37
CA SER A 44 -12.04 8.73 7.31
C SER A 44 -10.70 8.20 6.83
N ALA A 45 -10.04 7.49 7.73
CA ALA A 45 -8.79 6.81 7.49
C ALA A 45 -8.84 6.08 6.13
N MET A 46 -8.08 6.57 5.15
CA MET A 46 -7.97 5.91 3.85
C MET A 46 -6.50 5.61 3.58
N ALA A 47 -6.16 4.33 3.66
CA ALA A 47 -4.85 3.89 3.24
C ALA A 47 -4.82 3.92 1.70
N VAL A 48 -3.70 4.31 1.09
CA VAL A 48 -3.55 4.35 -0.37
C VAL A 48 -2.21 3.78 -0.77
N VAL A 49 -2.19 2.86 -1.73
CA VAL A 49 -0.95 2.33 -2.30
C VAL A 49 -0.62 3.06 -3.60
N ALA A 50 0.50 3.77 -3.61
CA ALA A 50 1.04 4.48 -4.78
C ALA A 50 2.43 3.94 -5.15
N ARG A 51 2.59 3.44 -6.38
CA ARG A 51 3.81 2.76 -6.90
C ARG A 51 4.24 1.55 -6.05
N GLN A 52 5.04 1.83 -5.02
CA GLN A 52 5.67 0.88 -4.10
C GLN A 52 5.71 1.49 -2.70
N ARG A 53 4.76 2.36 -2.39
CA ARG A 53 4.62 3.00 -1.09
C ARG A 53 3.16 2.95 -0.66
N LEU A 54 2.95 2.60 0.61
CA LEU A 54 1.66 2.66 1.27
C LEU A 54 1.61 3.94 2.08
N LEU A 55 0.59 4.74 1.84
CA LEU A 55 0.25 5.91 2.62
C LEU A 55 -0.87 5.50 3.56
N ILE A 56 -0.67 5.67 4.87
CA ILE A 56 -1.64 5.28 5.89
C ILE A 56 -1.51 6.24 7.06
N ALA A 57 -2.60 6.89 7.47
CA ALA A 57 -2.63 7.83 8.60
C ALA A 57 -1.45 8.84 8.61
N GLY A 58 -1.11 9.42 7.45
CA GLY A 58 0.00 10.37 7.31
C GLY A 58 1.40 9.74 7.22
N SER A 59 1.54 8.43 7.44
CA SER A 59 2.80 7.70 7.31
C SER A 59 2.99 7.14 5.90
N SER A 60 4.20 7.32 5.33
CA SER A 60 4.58 6.69 4.07
C SER A 60 5.52 5.50 4.29
N ILE A 61 5.08 4.29 3.96
CA ILE A 61 5.80 3.04 4.16
C ILE A 61 6.28 2.50 2.82
N LYS A 62 7.58 2.23 2.70
CA LYS A 62 8.17 1.65 1.48
C LYS A 62 7.89 0.14 1.39
N LEU A 63 7.25 -0.27 0.30
CA LEU A 63 6.91 -1.65 -0.03
C LEU A 63 7.77 -2.18 -1.18
N SER A 64 7.93 -3.49 -1.27
CA SER A 64 8.45 -4.16 -2.47
C SER A 64 7.35 -4.19 -3.55
N ARG A 65 7.71 -4.60 -4.78
CA ARG A 65 6.73 -4.72 -5.88
C ARG A 65 5.58 -5.66 -5.50
N THR A 66 5.89 -6.85 -4.97
CA THR A 66 4.90 -7.85 -4.57
C THR A 66 4.06 -7.41 -3.37
N GLU A 67 4.69 -6.77 -2.38
CA GLU A 67 3.98 -6.22 -1.22
C GLU A 67 3.01 -5.12 -1.64
N ALA A 68 3.40 -4.24 -2.57
CA ALA A 68 2.53 -3.19 -3.08
C ALA A 68 1.31 -3.76 -3.82
N VAL A 69 1.47 -4.86 -4.58
CA VAL A 69 0.34 -5.54 -5.25
C VAL A 69 -0.63 -6.11 -4.21
N VAL A 70 -0.14 -6.86 -3.23
CA VAL A 70 -0.98 -7.42 -2.15
C VAL A 70 -1.69 -6.32 -1.38
N MET A 71 -0.95 -5.28 -0.98
CA MET A 71 -1.52 -4.15 -0.26
C MET A 71 -2.53 -3.39 -1.10
N LYS A 72 -2.35 -3.26 -2.42
CA LYS A 72 -3.31 -2.59 -3.29
C LYS A 72 -4.66 -3.31 -3.31
N VAL A 73 -4.65 -4.65 -3.33
CA VAL A 73 -5.89 -5.45 -3.27
C VAL A 73 -6.55 -5.34 -1.89
N LEU A 74 -5.75 -5.47 -0.83
CA LEU A 74 -6.22 -5.36 0.54
C LEU A 74 -6.80 -3.99 0.88
N VAL A 75 -6.13 -2.92 0.45
CA VAL A 75 -6.55 -1.53 0.65
C VAL A 75 -7.75 -1.17 -0.24
N GLY A 76 -7.88 -1.79 -1.42
CA GLY A 76 -9.05 -1.63 -2.28
C GLY A 76 -10.32 -2.30 -1.74
N ALA A 77 -10.18 -3.21 -0.77
CA ALA A 77 -11.28 -3.90 -0.09
C ALA A 77 -11.09 -3.83 1.43
N PRO A 78 -11.13 -2.62 2.03
CA PRO A 78 -10.92 -2.46 3.47
C PRO A 78 -12.02 -3.18 4.25
N ASP A 79 -11.67 -3.72 5.41
CA ASP A 79 -12.54 -4.50 6.31
C ASP A 79 -13.20 -5.73 5.67
N ARG A 80 -12.86 -6.07 4.43
CA ARG A 80 -13.32 -7.25 3.72
C ARG A 80 -12.27 -8.36 3.78
N LEU A 81 -12.74 -9.60 3.91
CA LEU A 81 -11.90 -10.78 3.73
C LEU A 81 -11.46 -10.86 2.26
N VAL A 82 -10.15 -10.85 2.03
CA VAL A 82 -9.56 -11.20 0.75
C VAL A 82 -8.98 -12.61 0.86
N GLU A 83 -9.45 -13.50 0.01
CA GLU A 83 -9.03 -14.89 0.02
C GLU A 83 -7.59 -15.07 -0.47
N VAL A 84 -6.91 -16.11 0.02
CA VAL A 84 -5.53 -16.44 -0.35
C VAL A 84 -5.39 -16.56 -1.87
N ASP A 85 -6.35 -17.21 -2.53
CA ASP A 85 -6.35 -17.42 -3.97
C ASP A 85 -6.47 -16.10 -4.75
N ALA A 86 -7.32 -15.18 -4.29
CA ALA A 86 -7.46 -13.86 -4.90
C ALA A 86 -6.17 -13.02 -4.77
N LEU A 87 -5.50 -13.09 -3.62
CA LEU A 87 -4.20 -12.42 -3.45
C LEU A 87 -3.13 -13.03 -4.34
N HIS A 88 -3.12 -14.35 -4.48
CA HIS A 88 -2.15 -15.02 -5.35
C HIS A 88 -2.40 -14.70 -6.82
N ALA A 89 -3.65 -14.71 -7.27
CA ALA A 89 -4.03 -14.31 -8.63
C ALA A 89 -3.60 -12.86 -8.93
N ALA A 90 -3.71 -11.96 -7.96
CA ALA A 90 -3.22 -10.59 -8.13
C ALA A 90 -1.69 -10.50 -8.24
N MET A 91 -0.95 -11.31 -7.48
CA MET A 91 0.51 -11.36 -7.52
C MET A 91 1.04 -12.00 -8.81
N TYR A 92 0.37 -13.04 -9.28
CA TYR A 92 0.78 -13.86 -10.40
C TYR A 92 -0.42 -14.16 -11.32
N PRO A 93 -0.88 -13.18 -12.11
CA PRO A 93 -2.08 -13.30 -12.94
C PRO A 93 -2.02 -14.41 -14.00
N ASN A 94 -0.83 -14.98 -14.28
CA ASN A 94 -0.61 -16.04 -15.26
C ASN A 94 0.08 -17.28 -14.67
N SER A 95 0.08 -17.45 -13.35
CA SER A 95 0.67 -18.64 -12.72
C SER A 95 -0.40 -19.57 -12.18
N LYS A 96 -0.08 -20.87 -12.15
CA LYS A 96 -0.95 -21.86 -11.50
C LYS A 96 -1.24 -21.41 -10.05
N PRO A 97 -2.44 -21.73 -9.53
CA PRO A 97 -2.74 -21.48 -8.12
C PRO A 97 -1.61 -22.05 -7.26
N PRO A 98 -1.26 -21.35 -6.16
CA PRO A 98 -0.13 -21.75 -5.36
C PRO A 98 -0.35 -23.20 -4.90
N SER A 99 0.71 -23.98 -4.86
CA SER A 99 0.70 -25.23 -4.10
C SER A 99 0.13 -24.95 -2.71
N ARG A 100 -0.73 -25.83 -2.18
CA ARG A 100 -1.38 -25.66 -0.86
C ARG A 100 -0.39 -25.35 0.28
N GLU A 101 0.90 -25.63 0.09
CA GLU A 101 2.01 -25.43 1.02
C GLU A 101 2.75 -24.08 0.85
N SER A 102 2.32 -23.21 -0.08
CA SER A 102 3.00 -21.94 -0.34
C SER A 102 2.86 -20.97 0.83
N ASN A 103 3.97 -20.75 1.54
CA ASN A 103 4.07 -19.80 2.65
C ASN A 103 4.37 -18.36 2.19
N VAL A 104 4.40 -18.10 0.88
CA VAL A 104 4.80 -16.80 0.31
C VAL A 104 3.94 -15.67 0.85
N LEU A 105 2.61 -15.86 0.91
CA LEU A 105 1.69 -14.86 1.47
C LEU A 105 1.92 -14.64 2.97
N GLN A 106 2.20 -15.70 3.74
CA GLN A 106 2.51 -15.57 5.17
C GLN A 106 3.79 -14.78 5.38
N VAL A 107 4.83 -15.05 4.59
CA VAL A 107 6.11 -14.32 4.64
C VAL A 107 5.92 -12.86 4.25
N LEU A 108 5.18 -12.59 3.17
CA LEU A 108 4.87 -11.22 2.73
C LEU A 108 4.10 -10.46 3.79
N VAL A 109 3.03 -11.04 4.34
CA VAL A 109 2.23 -10.39 5.40
C VAL A 109 3.05 -10.18 6.66
N SER A 110 3.92 -11.11 7.04
CA SER A 110 4.85 -10.93 8.17
C SER A 110 5.80 -9.74 7.95
N ARG A 111 6.39 -9.61 6.75
CA ARG A 111 7.26 -8.47 6.38
C ARG A 111 6.49 -7.16 6.38
N VAL A 112 5.30 -7.13 5.80
CA VAL A 112 4.46 -5.92 5.75
C VAL A 112 4.00 -5.53 7.15
N ARG A 113 3.58 -6.48 8.00
CA ARG A 113 3.25 -6.24 9.41
C ARG A 113 4.42 -5.62 10.16
N ARG A 114 5.65 -6.11 9.97
CA ARG A 114 6.84 -5.52 10.61
C ARG A 114 7.06 -4.06 10.18
N LYS A 115 6.83 -3.74 8.91
CA LYS A 115 6.91 -2.37 8.39
C LYS A 115 5.81 -1.47 8.93
N LEU A 116 4.57 -1.98 8.99
CA LEU A 116 3.43 -1.28 9.57
C LEU A 116 3.62 -1.05 11.07
N ALA A 117 4.13 -2.05 11.79
CA ALA A 117 4.47 -1.95 13.21
C ALA A 117 5.53 -0.88 13.49
N ALA A 118 6.54 -0.75 12.62
CA ALA A 118 7.54 0.32 12.70
C ALA A 118 6.95 1.72 12.48
N ALA A 119 5.82 1.82 11.76
CA ALA A 119 5.04 3.05 11.60
C ALA A 119 3.92 3.21 12.66
N GLY A 120 3.84 2.33 13.66
CA GLY A 120 2.82 2.38 14.71
C GLY A 120 1.51 1.64 14.41
N HIS A 121 1.36 1.03 13.23
CA HIS A 121 0.13 0.37 12.77
C HIS A 121 0.18 -1.16 12.94
N LYS A 122 0.38 -1.65 14.17
CA LYS A 122 0.57 -3.10 14.45
C LYS A 122 -0.62 -3.99 14.07
N HIS A 123 -1.84 -3.46 14.05
CA HIS A 123 -3.08 -4.22 13.83
C HIS A 123 -3.73 -4.00 12.45
N ALA A 124 -3.04 -3.36 11.51
CA ALA A 124 -3.64 -3.03 10.22
C ALA A 124 -3.91 -4.24 9.30
N ILE A 125 -3.34 -5.43 9.59
CA ILE A 125 -3.61 -6.66 8.84
C ILE A 125 -3.98 -7.77 9.81
N GLU A 126 -5.17 -8.32 9.65
CA GLU A 126 -5.65 -9.50 10.35
C GLU A 126 -5.58 -10.75 9.47
N THR A 127 -5.24 -11.88 10.08
CA THR A 127 -5.22 -13.18 9.41
C THR A 127 -6.46 -13.95 9.81
N ILE A 128 -7.31 -14.27 8.83
CA ILE A 128 -8.47 -15.14 9.03
C ILE A 128 -8.02 -16.55 8.66
N ARG A 129 -7.87 -17.41 9.68
CA ARG A 129 -7.38 -18.78 9.52
C ARG A 129 -8.13 -19.50 8.41
N LEU A 130 -7.37 -20.20 7.55
CA LEU A 130 -7.86 -21.02 6.44
C LEU A 130 -8.64 -20.28 5.35
N ARG A 131 -8.75 -18.94 5.40
CA ARG A 131 -9.48 -18.16 4.38
C ARG A 131 -8.60 -17.11 3.71
N GLY A 132 -7.86 -16.32 4.48
CA GLY A 132 -7.04 -15.27 3.91
C GLY A 132 -6.73 -14.13 4.87
N TYR A 133 -6.74 -12.92 4.34
CA TYR A 133 -6.30 -11.73 5.06
C TYR A 133 -7.34 -10.63 4.95
N ARG A 134 -7.47 -9.86 6.02
CA ARG A 134 -8.32 -8.69 6.11
C ARG A 134 -7.45 -7.50 6.43
N PHE A 135 -7.60 -6.41 5.68
CA PHE A 135 -6.97 -5.16 6.01
C PHE A 135 -7.94 -4.35 6.85
N VAL A 136 -7.57 -4.16 8.11
CA VAL A 136 -8.33 -3.35 9.04
C VAL A 136 -7.72 -1.97 8.99
N MET A 137 -8.51 -0.98 8.59
CA MET A 137 -8.07 0.39 8.70
C MET A 137 -7.72 0.65 10.17
N PRO A 138 -6.54 1.21 10.49
CA PRO A 138 -6.29 1.71 11.83
C PRO A 138 -7.28 2.86 12.05
N GLN A 139 -8.45 2.51 12.57
CA GLN A 139 -9.38 3.44 13.17
C GLN A 139 -8.52 4.22 14.17
N GLY A 140 -8.44 5.55 14.04
CA GLY A 140 -7.89 6.36 15.11
C GLY A 140 -8.61 5.94 16.38
N GLY A 141 -7.88 5.37 17.34
CA GLY A 141 -8.48 4.61 18.41
C GLY A 141 -9.53 5.40 19.17
N THR A 142 -10.69 4.79 19.35
CA THR A 142 -11.55 5.04 20.50
C THR A 142 -11.77 3.71 21.20
N ALA A 143 -10.92 3.45 22.21
CA ALA A 143 -11.25 2.78 23.47
C ALA A 143 -10.00 2.85 24.38
#